data_AF-A0A7D5E9I4-F1
#
_entry.id   AF-A0A7D5E9I4-F1
#
_cell.length_a   1.000
_cell.length_b   1.000
_cell.length_c   1.000
_cell.angle_alpha   90.00
_cell.angle_beta   90.00
_cell.angle_gamma   90.00
#
_symmetry.space_group_name_H-M   'P 1'
#
loop_
_entity.id
_entity.type
_entity.pdbx_description
1 polymer ?
#
loop_
_entity_poly.entity_id
_entity_poly.type
_entity_poly.pdbx_seq_one_letter_code
_entity_poly.pdbx_strand_id
1 'polypeptide(L)'
;MKPRVLSYKASGEPVELINNKSAQDPTWDELMAFLKEDDTDRILYQSNVFDCVDYAERLHNNAEQAGIRAAYVSIDFYDLEKGHAINAFQTSDKGLTFIDCTGSQSPLGELDSYDKVAYIEEGKEYGIVSIYYTETPDYQFYELRKDNPRLRGFFKSVGVVKSAQVYWEY
;
A
#
# COMPACT_ATOMS: atom_id res chain seq x y z
N MET A 1 23.27 -16.74 13.39
CA MET A 1 22.87 -15.45 12.80
C MET A 1 21.51 -15.10 13.37
N LYS A 2 21.28 -13.87 13.84
CA LYS A 2 19.92 -13.44 14.16
C LYS A 2 19.16 -13.31 12.83
N PRO A 3 17.89 -13.75 12.74
CA PRO A 3 17.08 -13.46 11.56
C PRO A 3 17.11 -11.96 11.31
N ARG A 4 17.18 -11.55 10.04
CA ARG A 4 16.89 -10.17 9.68
C ARG A 4 15.42 -9.94 10.09
N VAL A 5 15.13 -8.83 10.76
CA VAL A 5 13.75 -8.40 11.07
C VAL A 5 13.43 -7.19 10.19
N LEU A 6 12.27 -7.22 9.54
CA LEU A 6 11.87 -6.27 8.49
C LEU A 6 11.34 -5.00 9.13
N SER A 7 10.35 -5.18 9.99
CA SER A 7 9.74 -4.19 10.86
C SER A 7 9.08 -4.91 12.04
N TYR A 8 8.44 -4.16 12.93
CA TYR A 8 7.62 -4.68 14.02
C TYR A 8 6.19 -4.16 13.89
N LYS A 9 5.23 -5.06 14.06
CA LYS A 9 3.80 -4.78 14.13
C LYS A 9 3.45 -3.90 15.33
N ALA A 10 2.24 -3.37 15.38
CA ALA A 10 1.77 -2.58 16.53
C ALA A 10 1.80 -3.38 17.85
N SER A 11 1.66 -4.71 17.78
CA SER A 11 1.78 -5.62 18.92
C SER A 11 3.21 -5.77 19.46
N GLY A 12 4.22 -5.34 18.71
CA GLY A 12 5.65 -5.54 19.00
C GLY A 12 6.22 -6.86 18.47
N GLU A 13 5.41 -7.68 17.82
CA GLU A 13 5.87 -8.87 17.10
C GLU A 13 6.58 -8.48 15.79
N PRO A 14 7.57 -9.25 15.32
CA PRO A 14 8.19 -9.00 14.02
C PRO A 14 7.18 -9.24 12.89
N VAL A 15 7.42 -8.59 11.75
CA VAL A 15 6.68 -8.88 10.51
C VAL A 15 6.97 -10.29 10.02
N GLU A 16 5.93 -11.03 9.63
CA GLU A 16 6.01 -12.39 9.07
C GLU A 16 5.36 -12.44 7.67
N LEU A 17 6.19 -12.40 6.63
CA LEU A 17 5.74 -12.51 5.24
C LEU A 17 5.68 -13.98 4.79
N ILE A 18 4.53 -14.39 4.28
CA ILE A 18 4.29 -15.75 3.78
C ILE A 18 4.28 -15.72 2.25
N ASN A 19 5.46 -15.93 1.66
CA ASN A 19 5.64 -15.94 0.21
C ASN A 19 5.15 -17.26 -0.42
N ASN A 20 4.35 -17.17 -1.47
CA ASN A 20 3.91 -18.28 -2.30
C ASN A 20 4.78 -18.36 -3.56
N LYS A 21 5.59 -19.42 -3.68
CA LYS A 21 6.51 -19.63 -4.81
C LYS A 21 5.82 -19.77 -6.18
N SER A 22 4.50 -19.97 -6.19
CA SER A 22 3.70 -20.07 -7.41
C SER A 22 2.84 -18.84 -7.64
N ALA A 23 2.91 -17.82 -6.78
CA ALA A 23 2.26 -16.54 -7.01
C ALA A 23 2.86 -15.84 -8.23
N GLN A 24 2.02 -15.11 -8.96
CA GLN A 24 2.37 -14.49 -10.23
C GLN A 24 2.08 -12.99 -10.21
N ASP A 25 2.82 -12.26 -11.03
CA ASP A 25 2.60 -10.86 -11.32
C ASP A 25 1.19 -10.69 -11.95
N PRO A 26 0.24 -9.96 -11.32
CA PRO A 26 -1.12 -9.83 -11.82
C PRO A 26 -1.17 -8.85 -13.02
N THR A 27 -2.26 -8.84 -13.77
CA THR A 27 -2.67 -7.65 -14.55
C THR A 27 -3.21 -6.57 -13.62
N TRP A 28 -3.31 -5.33 -14.09
CA TRP A 28 -3.95 -4.26 -13.33
C TRP A 28 -5.39 -4.63 -12.92
N ASP A 29 -6.17 -5.19 -13.83
CA ASP A 29 -7.57 -5.54 -13.56
C ASP A 29 -7.69 -6.67 -12.53
N GLU A 30 -6.81 -7.68 -12.58
CA GLU A 30 -6.73 -8.73 -11.55
C GLU A 30 -6.35 -8.14 -10.18
N LEU A 31 -5.38 -7.22 -10.13
CA LEU A 31 -5.01 -6.54 -8.89
C LEU A 31 -6.19 -5.73 -8.33
N MET A 32 -6.87 -4.94 -9.16
CA MET A 32 -8.03 -4.15 -8.73
C MET A 32 -9.20 -5.03 -8.30
N ALA A 33 -9.41 -6.20 -8.93
CA ALA A 33 -10.43 -7.14 -8.51
C ALA A 33 -10.11 -7.74 -7.14
N PHE A 34 -8.87 -8.18 -6.94
CA PHE A 34 -8.40 -8.69 -5.66
C PHE A 34 -8.56 -7.66 -4.53
N LEU A 35 -8.12 -6.43 -4.73
CA LEU A 35 -8.23 -5.37 -3.72
C LEU A 35 -9.68 -5.09 -3.31
N LYS A 36 -10.63 -5.18 -4.24
CA LYS A 36 -12.06 -4.98 -3.94
C LYS A 36 -12.69 -6.12 -3.14
N GLU A 37 -12.10 -7.31 -3.19
CA GLU A 37 -12.56 -8.49 -2.45
C GLU A 37 -11.86 -8.65 -1.10
N ASP A 38 -10.59 -8.20 -1.01
CA ASP A 38 -9.82 -8.20 0.22
C ASP A 38 -10.41 -7.22 1.25
N ASP A 39 -10.49 -7.65 2.50
CA ASP A 39 -11.13 -6.87 3.58
C ASP A 39 -10.12 -6.17 4.50
N THR A 40 -8.83 -6.13 4.12
CA THR A 40 -7.77 -5.55 4.97
C THR A 40 -8.03 -4.07 5.26
N ASP A 41 -8.51 -3.32 4.26
CA ASP A 41 -8.81 -1.88 4.36
C ASP A 41 -10.01 -1.56 5.29
N ARG A 42 -10.79 -2.58 5.65
CA ARG A 42 -11.97 -2.49 6.54
C ARG A 42 -11.62 -2.66 8.02
N ILE A 43 -10.40 -3.08 8.33
CA ILE A 43 -9.91 -3.15 9.70
C ILE A 43 -9.83 -1.72 10.26
N LEU A 44 -10.09 -1.56 11.56
CA LEU A 44 -9.98 -0.25 12.19
C LEU A 44 -8.53 0.05 12.53
N TYR A 45 -8.02 1.19 12.07
CA TYR A 45 -6.69 1.67 12.45
C TYR A 45 -6.68 2.01 13.94
N GLN A 46 -5.76 1.38 14.67
CA GLN A 46 -5.56 1.60 16.10
C GLN A 46 -4.05 1.55 16.37
N SER A 47 -3.45 2.68 16.73
CA SER A 47 -1.99 2.86 16.70
C SER A 47 -1.16 1.84 17.50
N ASN A 48 -1.77 1.17 18.49
CA ASN A 48 -1.11 0.18 19.34
C ASN A 48 -1.70 -1.24 19.17
N VAL A 49 -2.54 -1.45 18.16
CA VAL A 49 -3.26 -2.71 17.93
C VAL A 49 -3.14 -3.16 16.48
N PHE A 50 -3.34 -2.24 15.52
CA PHE A 50 -3.27 -2.53 14.09
C PHE A 50 -2.91 -1.24 13.34
N ASP A 51 -1.65 -1.12 12.93
CA ASP A 51 -1.12 0.04 12.21
C ASP A 51 -0.64 -0.34 10.81
N CYS A 52 -0.04 0.62 10.08
CA CYS A 52 0.35 0.41 8.68
C CYS A 52 1.23 -0.83 8.45
N VAL A 53 2.03 -1.24 9.45
CA VAL A 53 2.83 -2.47 9.36
C VAL A 53 1.94 -3.71 9.32
N ASP A 54 0.91 -3.74 10.16
CA ASP A 54 -0.09 -4.83 10.21
C ASP A 54 -0.93 -4.89 8.92
N TYR A 55 -1.35 -3.73 8.38
CA TYR A 55 -2.05 -3.65 7.08
C TYR A 55 -1.17 -4.24 5.96
N ALA A 56 0.08 -3.81 5.88
CA ALA A 56 0.99 -4.24 4.82
C ALA A 56 1.35 -5.72 4.90
N GLU A 57 1.52 -6.28 6.11
CA GLU A 57 1.70 -7.73 6.30
C GLU A 57 0.45 -8.50 5.86
N ARG A 58 -0.74 -8.08 6.30
CA ARG A 58 -1.98 -8.79 6.01
C ARG A 58 -2.30 -8.78 4.51
N LEU A 59 -2.24 -7.62 3.87
CA LEU A 59 -2.51 -7.50 2.43
C LEU A 59 -1.52 -8.32 1.61
N HIS A 60 -0.23 -8.29 1.97
CA HIS A 60 0.79 -9.15 1.35
C HIS A 60 0.41 -10.62 1.43
N ASN A 61 0.13 -11.12 2.63
CA ASN A 61 -0.11 -12.54 2.86
C ASN A 61 -1.43 -13.01 2.21
N ASN A 62 -2.45 -12.16 2.18
CA ASN A 62 -3.70 -12.44 1.48
C ASN A 62 -3.49 -12.52 -0.05
N ALA A 63 -2.70 -11.61 -0.61
CA ALA A 63 -2.37 -11.62 -2.05
C ALA A 63 -1.59 -12.89 -2.42
N GLU A 64 -0.54 -13.22 -1.68
CA GLU A 64 0.27 -14.42 -1.91
C GLU A 64 -0.57 -15.70 -1.78
N GLN A 65 -1.50 -15.74 -0.81
CA GLN A 65 -2.47 -16.83 -0.67
C GLN A 65 -3.42 -16.93 -1.87
N ALA A 66 -3.83 -15.79 -2.45
CA ALA A 66 -4.63 -15.72 -3.68
C ALA A 66 -3.83 -16.03 -4.95
N GLY A 67 -2.51 -16.26 -4.85
CA GLY A 67 -1.63 -16.52 -5.99
C GLY A 67 -1.18 -15.24 -6.71
N ILE A 68 -1.33 -14.08 -6.08
CA ILE A 68 -0.89 -12.79 -6.58
C ILE A 68 0.41 -12.42 -5.88
N ARG A 69 1.47 -12.20 -6.65
CA ARG A 69 2.78 -11.87 -6.10
C ARG A 69 2.78 -10.46 -5.54
N ALA A 70 3.16 -10.33 -4.28
CA ALA A 70 3.21 -9.07 -3.55
C ALA A 70 4.62 -8.81 -3.01
N ALA A 71 4.90 -7.54 -2.75
CA ALA A 71 6.06 -7.11 -1.96
C ALA A 71 5.59 -6.26 -0.78
N TYR A 72 6.37 -6.32 0.29
CA TYR A 72 6.30 -5.34 1.37
C TYR A 72 7.15 -4.12 0.99
N VAL A 73 6.72 -2.92 1.37
CA VAL A 73 7.44 -1.67 1.09
C VAL A 73 7.59 -0.86 2.37
N SER A 74 8.83 -0.47 2.68
CA SER A 74 9.14 0.49 3.75
C SER A 74 9.45 1.85 3.14
N ILE A 75 8.77 2.88 3.62
CA ILE A 75 8.91 4.26 3.14
C ILE A 75 9.45 5.13 4.27
N ASP A 76 10.50 5.88 3.98
CA ASP A 76 10.98 6.96 4.82
C ASP A 76 10.64 8.31 4.19
N PHE A 77 10.38 9.31 5.01
CA PHE A 77 10.11 10.68 4.57
C PHE A 77 11.21 11.63 5.02
N TYR A 78 11.34 12.77 4.34
CA TYR A 78 12.25 13.85 4.78
C TYR A 78 11.66 14.69 5.91
N ASP A 79 10.34 14.82 5.93
CA ASP A 79 9.57 15.80 6.72
C ASP A 79 8.67 15.15 7.79
N LEU A 80 8.68 13.82 7.91
CA LEU A 80 7.98 13.07 8.95
C LEU A 80 8.95 12.22 9.77
N GLU A 81 8.73 12.15 11.09
CA GLU A 81 9.53 11.31 11.98
C GLU A 81 9.22 9.81 11.83
N LYS A 82 7.95 9.46 11.62
CA LYS A 82 7.51 8.07 11.41
C LYS A 82 7.50 7.77 9.91
N GLY A 83 8.12 6.65 9.52
CA GLY A 83 7.97 6.08 8.19
C GLY A 83 6.57 5.49 7.94
N HIS A 84 6.40 4.84 6.79
CA HIS A 84 5.16 4.18 6.40
C HIS A 84 5.43 2.79 5.80
N ALA A 85 4.44 1.91 5.89
CA ALA A 85 4.51 0.56 5.39
C ALA A 85 3.33 0.31 4.46
N ILE A 86 3.60 -0.18 3.24
CA ILE A 86 2.60 -0.45 2.21
C ILE A 86 3.00 -1.67 1.37
N ASN A 87 2.28 -1.94 0.28
CA ASN A 87 2.60 -3.03 -0.63
C ASN A 87 2.97 -2.55 -2.04
N ALA A 88 3.72 -3.38 -2.76
CA ALA A 88 3.99 -3.22 -4.18
C ALA A 88 3.58 -4.48 -4.94
N PHE A 89 3.08 -4.28 -6.16
CA PHE A 89 2.66 -5.31 -7.08
C PHE A 89 3.26 -4.99 -8.45
N GLN A 90 3.94 -5.97 -9.06
CA GLN A 90 4.43 -5.82 -10.41
C GLN A 90 3.27 -6.18 -11.33
N THR A 91 2.59 -5.19 -11.90
CA THR A 91 1.55 -5.51 -12.89
C THR A 91 2.21 -5.83 -14.24
N SER A 92 1.66 -6.81 -14.93
CA SER A 92 2.17 -7.29 -16.23
C SER A 92 1.91 -6.31 -17.38
N ASP A 93 0.95 -5.40 -17.22
CA ASP A 93 0.44 -4.50 -18.25
C ASP A 93 0.64 -3.00 -17.94
N LYS A 94 0.81 -2.60 -16.68
CA LYS A 94 1.00 -1.19 -16.28
C LYS A 94 2.26 -0.92 -15.45
N GLY A 95 3.02 -1.96 -15.12
CA GLY A 95 4.27 -1.83 -14.36
C GLY A 95 4.10 -1.86 -12.85
N LEU A 96 5.12 -1.38 -12.14
CA LEU A 96 5.16 -1.40 -10.68
C LEU A 96 4.07 -0.49 -10.09
N THR A 97 3.19 -1.07 -9.29
CA THR A 97 2.06 -0.40 -8.66
C THR A 97 2.17 -0.50 -7.15
N PHE A 98 2.09 0.64 -6.46
CA PHE A 98 2.10 0.70 -5.00
C PHE A 98 0.68 0.85 -4.47
N ILE A 99 0.34 0.09 -3.43
CA ILE A 99 -0.99 0.09 -2.83
C ILE A 99 -0.89 0.40 -1.35
N ASP A 100 -1.62 1.43 -0.91
CA ASP A 100 -1.81 1.79 0.50
C ASP A 100 -3.25 1.51 0.91
N CYS A 101 -3.43 0.37 1.58
CA CYS A 101 -4.71 -0.08 2.16
C CYS A 101 -4.89 0.36 3.62
N THR A 102 -4.01 1.23 4.16
CA THR A 102 -4.11 1.66 5.55
C THR A 102 -5.48 2.28 5.82
N GLY A 103 -6.23 1.62 6.71
CA GLY A 103 -7.60 1.96 7.06
C GLY A 103 -7.72 3.22 7.92
N SER A 104 -8.85 3.32 8.61
CA SER A 104 -9.25 4.51 9.38
C SER A 104 -9.61 4.16 10.81
N GLN A 105 -9.57 5.17 11.68
CA GLN A 105 -10.08 5.05 13.05
C GLN A 105 -11.61 4.98 13.10
N SER A 106 -12.29 5.30 11.99
CA SER A 106 -13.75 5.20 11.85
C SER A 106 -14.13 4.05 10.92
N PRO A 107 -15.22 3.31 11.21
CA PRO A 107 -15.70 2.26 10.32
C PRO A 107 -16.04 2.80 8.93
N LEU A 108 -15.70 2.02 7.90
CA LEU A 108 -16.14 2.27 6.53
C LEU A 108 -17.65 2.01 6.39
N GLY A 109 -18.31 2.80 5.55
CA GLY A 109 -19.62 2.44 5.01
C GLY A 109 -19.54 1.17 4.16
N GLU A 110 -20.68 0.54 3.88
CA GLU A 110 -20.75 -0.70 3.11
C GLU A 110 -20.13 -0.56 1.71
N LEU A 111 -20.28 0.62 1.09
CA LEU A 111 -19.79 0.90 -0.26
C LEU A 111 -18.46 1.68 -0.28
N ASP A 112 -17.88 1.97 0.89
CA ASP A 112 -16.63 2.73 1.00
C ASP A 112 -15.43 1.78 1.09
N SER A 113 -14.26 2.28 0.67
CA SER A 113 -12.98 1.59 0.69
C SER A 113 -11.84 2.58 0.97
N TYR A 114 -10.83 2.10 1.69
CA TYR A 114 -9.55 2.76 1.92
C TYR A 114 -8.43 2.23 1.02
N ASP A 115 -8.68 1.35 0.06
CA ASP A 115 -7.67 0.99 -0.93
C ASP A 115 -7.32 2.17 -1.84
N LYS A 116 -6.03 2.47 -1.88
CA LYS A 116 -5.48 3.58 -2.66
C LYS A 116 -4.26 3.12 -3.44
N VAL A 117 -4.15 3.61 -4.67
CA VAL A 117 -2.87 3.61 -5.39
C VAL A 117 -2.00 4.71 -4.80
N ALA A 118 -0.80 4.35 -4.38
CA ALA A 118 0.23 5.27 -3.93
C ALA A 118 1.14 5.66 -5.10
N TYR A 119 1.34 6.96 -5.28
CA TYR A 119 2.24 7.56 -6.26
C TYR A 119 3.49 7.99 -5.53
N ILE A 120 4.61 7.31 -5.83
CA ILE A 120 5.86 7.41 -5.09
C ILE A 120 7.01 7.66 -6.07
N GLU A 121 7.72 8.75 -5.86
CA GLU A 121 9.03 9.03 -6.47
C GLU A 121 9.91 9.69 -5.40
N GLU A 122 11.17 9.27 -5.29
CA GLU A 122 12.11 9.87 -4.33
C GLU A 122 12.27 11.38 -4.58
N GLY A 123 12.23 12.16 -3.50
CA GLY A 123 12.28 13.63 -3.54
C GLY A 123 10.95 14.30 -3.90
N LYS A 124 9.90 13.53 -4.23
CA LYS A 124 8.55 14.05 -4.47
C LYS A 124 7.62 13.74 -3.31
N GLU A 125 6.46 14.37 -3.31
CA GLU A 125 5.44 14.09 -2.31
C GLU A 125 4.84 12.69 -2.49
N TYR A 126 4.44 12.09 -1.38
CA TYR A 126 3.68 10.85 -1.35
C TYR A 126 2.22 11.16 -1.66
N GLY A 127 1.82 10.86 -2.89
CA GLY A 127 0.45 11.02 -3.37
C GLY A 127 -0.33 9.73 -3.20
N ILE A 128 -1.61 9.82 -2.83
CA ILE A 128 -2.52 8.68 -2.81
C ILE A 128 -3.83 9.03 -3.50
N VAL A 129 -4.35 8.09 -4.29
CA VAL A 129 -5.66 8.20 -4.96
C VAL A 129 -6.40 6.89 -4.75
N SER A 130 -7.69 6.98 -4.41
CA SER A 130 -8.55 5.79 -4.31
C SER A 130 -8.51 4.96 -5.60
N ILE A 131 -8.48 3.63 -5.45
CA ILE A 131 -8.43 2.69 -6.60
C ILE A 131 -9.61 2.85 -7.56
N TYR A 132 -10.71 3.49 -7.15
CA TYR A 132 -11.88 3.77 -7.98
C TYR A 132 -11.73 5.02 -8.87
N TYR A 133 -10.69 5.83 -8.66
CA TYR A 133 -10.48 7.12 -9.33
C TYR A 133 -9.20 7.15 -10.16
N THR A 134 -8.57 6.01 -10.38
CA THR A 134 -7.37 5.89 -11.21
C THR A 134 -7.32 4.56 -11.96
N GLU A 135 -6.66 4.59 -13.10
CA GLU A 135 -6.44 3.45 -14.00
C GLU A 135 -4.95 3.27 -14.36
N THR A 136 -4.05 3.96 -13.65
CA THR A 136 -2.62 3.97 -13.94
C THR A 136 -1.77 4.19 -12.68
N PRO A 137 -0.60 3.53 -12.57
CA PRO A 137 0.38 3.81 -11.52
C PRO A 137 1.31 4.99 -11.84
N ASP A 138 1.22 5.58 -13.03
CA ASP A 138 2.10 6.68 -13.46
C ASP A 138 1.96 7.91 -12.55
N TYR A 139 3.07 8.35 -11.94
CA TYR A 139 3.12 9.52 -11.06
C TYR A 139 2.61 10.80 -11.74
N GLN A 140 2.80 10.93 -13.06
CA GLN A 140 2.29 12.07 -13.82
C GLN A 140 0.75 12.18 -13.73
N PHE A 141 0.03 11.06 -13.59
CA PHE A 141 -1.41 11.06 -13.40
C PHE A 141 -1.81 11.87 -12.15
N TYR A 142 -1.10 11.63 -11.05
CA TYR A 142 -1.30 12.32 -9.78
C TYR A 142 -0.91 13.80 -9.87
N GLU A 143 0.29 14.10 -10.39
CA GLU A 143 0.77 15.50 -10.48
C GLU A 143 -0.18 16.41 -11.26
N LEU A 144 -0.75 15.91 -12.36
CA LEU A 144 -1.66 16.71 -13.19
C LEU A 144 -3.03 16.95 -12.55
N ARG A 145 -3.38 16.21 -11.49
CA ARG A 145 -4.75 16.18 -10.92
C ARG A 145 -4.84 16.61 -9.47
N LYS A 146 -3.75 16.51 -8.69
CA LYS A 146 -3.73 16.80 -7.24
C LYS A 146 -4.27 18.19 -6.87
N ASP A 147 -4.06 19.19 -7.74
CA ASP A 147 -4.49 20.57 -7.50
C ASP A 147 -5.91 20.85 -8.00
N ASN A 148 -6.59 19.88 -8.62
CA ASN A 148 -7.94 20.04 -9.12
C ASN A 148 -8.94 20.16 -7.94
N PRO A 149 -9.61 21.31 -7.77
CA PRO A 149 -10.49 21.54 -6.62
C PRO A 149 -11.65 20.54 -6.53
N ARG A 150 -12.08 19.96 -7.66
CA ARG A 150 -13.16 18.97 -7.70
C ARG A 150 -12.72 17.58 -7.23
N LEU A 151 -11.42 17.33 -7.23
CA LEU A 151 -10.86 16.01 -6.90
C LEU A 151 -10.18 15.98 -5.53
N ARG A 152 -10.00 17.13 -4.85
CA ARG A 152 -9.28 17.23 -3.56
C ARG A 152 -9.69 16.20 -2.49
N GLY A 153 -10.94 15.73 -2.47
CA GLY A 153 -11.37 14.70 -1.50
C GLY A 153 -10.77 13.31 -1.74
N PHE A 154 -10.29 13.04 -2.96
CA PHE A 154 -9.74 11.75 -3.38
C PHE A 154 -8.21 11.73 -3.40
N PHE A 155 -7.58 12.89 -3.19
CA PHE A 155 -6.13 13.09 -3.28
C PHE A 155 -5.63 13.58 -1.92
N LYS A 156 -4.66 12.87 -1.36
CA LYS A 156 -4.02 13.29 -0.11
C LYS A 156 -2.51 13.25 -0.28
N SER A 157 -1.86 14.34 0.15
CA SER A 157 -0.41 14.42 0.31
C SER A 157 -0.08 14.12 1.78
N VAL A 158 0.93 13.28 2.01
CA VAL A 158 1.30 12.85 3.38
C VAL A 158 2.64 13.45 3.82
N GLY A 159 3.67 13.39 2.97
CA GLY A 159 5.02 13.90 3.21
C GLY A 159 5.90 13.75 1.96
N VAL A 160 7.16 14.18 2.02
CA VAL A 160 8.12 14.06 0.91
C VAL A 160 8.92 12.77 1.04
N VAL A 161 8.81 11.89 0.05
CA VAL A 161 9.47 10.58 0.02
C VAL A 161 10.98 10.76 0.02
N LYS A 162 11.64 10.19 1.03
CA LYS A 162 13.10 10.12 1.12
C LYS A 162 13.64 8.85 0.49
N SER A 163 12.99 7.72 0.75
CA SER A 163 13.32 6.44 0.12
C SER A 163 12.13 5.49 0.20
N ALA A 164 12.01 4.58 -0.76
CA ALA A 164 11.05 3.48 -0.74
C ALA A 164 11.79 2.17 -1.03
N GLN A 165 11.89 1.32 -0.02
CA GLN A 165 12.57 0.03 -0.11
C GLN A 165 11.54 -1.08 -0.34
N VAL A 166 11.67 -1.81 -1.45
CA VAL A 166 10.74 -2.87 -1.86
C VAL A 166 11.34 -4.25 -1.57
N TYR A 167 10.59 -5.09 -0.86
CA TYR A 167 11.01 -6.42 -0.43
C TYR A 167 10.09 -7.48 -1.06
N TRP A 168 10.55 -8.08 -2.16
CA TRP A 168 9.87 -9.16 -2.89
C TRP A 168 10.13 -10.55 -2.31
N GLU A 169 11.28 -10.71 -1.66
CA GLU A 169 11.72 -11.96 -1.06
C GLU A 169 12.28 -11.59 0.31
N TYR A 170 11.66 -12.12 1.37
CA TYR A 170 12.08 -11.93 2.75
C TYR A 170 12.12 -13.26 3.50
#